data_AF-A0A924A700-F1
#
_entry.id   AF-A0A924A700-F1
#
_cell.length_a   1.000
_cell.length_b   1.000
_cell.length_c   1.000
_cell.angle_alpha   90.00
_cell.angle_beta   90.00
_cell.angle_gamma   90.00
#
_symmetry.space_group_name_H-M   'P 1'
#
loop_
_entity.id
_entity.type
_entity.pdbx_description
1 polymer ?
#
loop_
_entity_poly.entity_id
_entity_poly.type
_entity_poly.pdbx_seq_one_letter_code
_entity_poly.pdbx_strand_id
1 'polypeptide(L)'
;MRAGFTIMEVLIATGLLSILAGALIVGIFNVEKNMRQVESVTTLNVLRMTILSHLQNDWSWKATVNALSNTDMICIKNQTSCAAQPQRPFKLHDAAGNLVYDASIATNGFATNGELCNTYNDSTGNDTCAYRAELTWQPDCAAPCIPSGLVKISVTLKYNPQTSNLIKILSNQHYNIEVARKAVAP
;
A
#
# COMPACT_ATOMS: atom_id res chain seq x y z
N MET A 1 67.92 -21.18 -18.64
CA MET A 1 67.32 -20.36 -17.57
C MET A 1 66.23 -19.46 -18.16
N ARG A 2 64.97 -19.91 -18.23
CA ARG A 2 63.79 -19.08 -18.62
C ARG A 2 62.48 -19.52 -17.93
N ALA A 3 62.57 -20.25 -16.82
CA ALA A 3 61.38 -20.82 -16.14
C ALA A 3 60.92 -20.02 -14.90
N GLY A 4 61.53 -18.87 -14.59
CA GLY A 4 61.22 -18.07 -13.39
C GLY A 4 60.26 -16.90 -13.59
N PHE A 5 60.06 -16.42 -14.82
CA PHE A 5 59.23 -15.24 -15.10
C PHE A 5 57.73 -15.54 -15.19
N THR A 6 57.35 -16.79 -15.46
CA THR A 6 55.95 -17.16 -15.72
C THR A 6 55.10 -17.25 -14.44
N ILE A 7 55.69 -17.56 -13.28
CA ILE A 7 54.94 -17.71 -12.03
C ILE A 7 54.51 -16.35 -11.45
N MET A 8 55.40 -15.35 -11.48
CA MET A 8 55.09 -14.01 -10.98
C MET A 8 54.00 -13.32 -11.81
N GLU A 9 54.03 -13.49 -13.13
CA GLU A 9 53.01 -12.92 -14.02
C GLU A 9 51.62 -13.53 -13.76
N VAL A 10 51.55 -14.84 -13.53
CA VAL A 10 50.30 -15.53 -13.16
C VAL A 10 49.77 -15.06 -11.80
N LEU A 11 50.65 -14.83 -10.81
CA LEU A 11 50.24 -14.33 -9.50
C LEU A 11 49.71 -12.88 -9.57
N ILE A 12 50.33 -12.02 -10.38
CA ILE A 12 49.85 -10.65 -10.58
C ILE A 12 48.50 -10.67 -11.33
N ALA A 13 48.37 -11.48 -12.37
CA ALA A 13 47.12 -11.61 -13.12
C ALA A 13 45.97 -12.12 -12.25
N THR A 14 46.21 -13.16 -11.42
CA THR A 14 45.19 -13.68 -10.51
C THR A 14 44.82 -12.68 -9.40
N GLY A 15 45.80 -11.94 -8.89
CA GLY A 15 45.57 -10.82 -7.97
C GLY A 15 44.65 -9.76 -8.55
N LEU A 16 44.94 -9.26 -9.76
CA LEU A 16 44.11 -8.27 -10.45
C LEU A 16 42.69 -8.78 -10.75
N LEU A 17 42.57 -10.05 -11.17
CA LEU A 17 41.27 -10.68 -11.41
C LEU A 17 40.42 -10.78 -10.14
N SER A 18 41.03 -11.08 -8.99
CA SER A 18 40.30 -11.16 -7.71
C SER A 18 39.70 -9.80 -7.29
N ILE A 19 40.42 -8.71 -7.54
CA ILE A 19 39.97 -7.34 -7.22
C ILE A 19 38.78 -6.96 -8.10
N LEU A 20 38.86 -7.25 -9.41
CA LEU A 20 37.78 -6.99 -10.35
C LEU A 20 36.52 -7.81 -10.02
N ALA A 21 36.69 -9.09 -9.67
CA ALA A 21 35.58 -9.94 -9.26
C ALA A 21 34.87 -9.41 -7.99
N GLY A 22 35.63 -8.93 -7.01
CA GLY A 22 35.07 -8.33 -5.80
C GLY A 22 34.22 -7.08 -6.07
N ALA A 23 34.66 -6.21 -6.98
CA ALA A 23 33.91 -5.01 -7.35
C ALA A 23 32.57 -5.33 -8.04
N LEU A 24 32.54 -6.38 -8.87
CA LEU A 24 31.31 -6.82 -9.55
C LEU A 24 30.27 -7.36 -8.56
N ILE A 25 30.69 -8.11 -7.54
CA ILE A 25 29.80 -8.68 -6.52
C ILE A 25 29.07 -7.58 -5.74
N VAL A 26 29.80 -6.53 -5.31
CA VAL A 26 29.19 -5.38 -4.62
C VAL A 26 28.18 -4.66 -5.52
N GLY A 27 28.47 -4.56 -6.83
CA GLY A 27 27.54 -4.03 -7.82
C GLY A 27 26.22 -4.81 -7.88
N ILE A 28 26.29 -6.15 -7.91
CA ILE A 28 25.11 -7.02 -7.99
C ILE A 28 24.21 -6.85 -6.76
N PHE A 29 24.77 -6.83 -5.55
CA PHE A 29 23.97 -6.65 -4.33
C PHE A 29 23.22 -5.30 -4.30
N ASN A 30 23.84 -4.23 -4.82
CA ASN A 30 23.18 -2.93 -4.93
C ASN A 30 22.05 -2.94 -5.96
N VAL A 31 22.23 -3.65 -7.08
CA VAL A 31 21.19 -3.81 -8.11
C VAL A 31 20.00 -4.58 -7.55
N GLU A 32 20.21 -5.70 -6.86
CA GLU A 32 19.10 -6.47 -6.25
C GLU A 32 18.30 -5.64 -5.24
N LYS A 33 19.01 -4.87 -4.39
CA LYS A 33 18.38 -3.95 -3.45
C LYS A 33 17.52 -2.91 -4.16
N ASN A 34 18.06 -2.29 -5.22
CA ASN A 34 17.34 -1.29 -6.00
C ASN A 34 16.11 -1.88 -6.71
N MET A 35 16.23 -3.10 -7.25
CA MET A 35 15.13 -3.80 -7.90
C MET A 35 13.97 -4.06 -6.93
N ARG A 36 14.25 -4.54 -5.71
CA ARG A 36 13.23 -4.73 -4.67
C ARG A 36 12.55 -3.43 -4.27
N GLN A 37 13.32 -2.33 -4.19
CA GLN A 37 12.76 -1.02 -3.88
C GLN A 37 11.82 -0.52 -5.00
N VAL A 38 12.24 -0.68 -6.26
CA VAL A 38 11.42 -0.31 -7.42
C VAL A 38 10.13 -1.14 -7.46
N GLU A 39 10.22 -2.44 -7.19
CA GLU A 39 9.06 -3.33 -7.09
C GLU A 39 8.08 -2.85 -6.02
N SER A 40 8.55 -2.59 -4.79
CA SER A 40 7.69 -2.11 -3.70
C SER A 40 6.98 -0.79 -4.00
N VAL A 41 7.69 0.18 -4.59
CA VAL A 41 7.09 1.47 -4.99
C VAL A 41 6.05 1.26 -6.11
N THR A 42 6.35 0.38 -7.05
CA THR A 42 5.44 0.06 -8.16
C THR A 42 4.17 -0.58 -7.62
N THR A 43 4.27 -1.58 -6.75
CA THR A 43 3.11 -2.23 -6.11
C THR A 43 2.28 -1.22 -5.32
N LEU A 44 2.90 -0.34 -4.52
CA LEU A 44 2.19 0.71 -3.79
C LEU A 44 1.42 1.65 -4.73
N ASN A 45 2.02 2.05 -5.86
CA ASN A 45 1.36 2.90 -6.84
C ASN A 45 0.20 2.18 -7.54
N VAL A 46 0.35 0.90 -7.86
CA VAL A 46 -0.75 0.09 -8.43
C VAL A 46 -1.90 -0.01 -7.43
N LEU A 47 -1.62 -0.37 -6.17
CA LEU A 47 -2.64 -0.44 -5.11
C LEU A 47 -3.35 0.91 -4.93
N ARG A 48 -2.58 2.01 -4.92
CA ARG A 48 -3.12 3.37 -4.86
C ARG A 48 -4.09 3.64 -6.00
N MET A 49 -3.67 3.41 -7.24
CA MET A 49 -4.49 3.66 -8.42
C MET A 49 -5.74 2.80 -8.43
N THR A 50 -5.63 1.52 -8.05
CA THR A 50 -6.77 0.61 -7.97
C THR A 50 -7.79 1.10 -6.94
N ILE A 51 -7.36 1.42 -5.71
CA ILE A 51 -8.26 1.95 -4.67
C ILE A 51 -8.90 3.27 -5.11
N LEU A 52 -8.11 4.20 -5.65
CA LEU A 52 -8.64 5.48 -6.14
C LEU A 52 -9.64 5.30 -7.27
N SER A 53 -9.40 4.35 -8.19
CA SER A 53 -10.31 4.09 -9.30
C SER A 53 -11.69 3.62 -8.80
N HIS A 54 -11.73 2.78 -7.76
CA HIS A 54 -12.98 2.36 -7.13
C HIS A 54 -13.63 3.49 -6.32
N LEU A 55 -12.85 4.32 -5.62
CA LEU A 55 -13.40 5.45 -4.86
C LEU A 55 -13.96 6.54 -5.76
N GLN A 56 -13.34 6.79 -6.91
CA GLN A 56 -13.77 7.79 -7.90
C GLN A 56 -14.92 7.28 -8.78
N ASN A 57 -15.09 5.97 -8.91
CA ASN A 57 -16.20 5.38 -9.63
C ASN A 57 -17.52 5.53 -8.84
N ASP A 58 -18.50 6.22 -9.43
CA ASP A 58 -19.78 6.50 -8.78
C ASP A 58 -20.58 5.24 -8.44
N TRP A 59 -20.52 4.21 -9.28
CA TRP A 59 -21.20 2.93 -9.04
C TRP A 59 -20.54 2.15 -7.90
N SER A 60 -19.20 2.07 -7.89
CA SER A 60 -18.45 1.43 -6.79
C SER A 60 -18.66 2.15 -5.45
N TRP A 61 -18.66 3.50 -5.45
CA TRP A 61 -18.96 4.26 -4.25
C TRP A 61 -20.40 4.08 -3.78
N LYS A 62 -21.38 4.10 -4.71
CA LYS A 62 -22.78 3.82 -4.39
C LYS A 62 -22.97 2.42 -3.82
N ALA A 63 -22.29 1.41 -4.37
CA ALA A 63 -22.30 0.05 -3.86
C ALA A 63 -21.68 -0.02 -2.46
N THR A 64 -20.55 0.66 -2.25
CA THR A 64 -19.86 0.77 -0.96
C THR A 64 -20.76 1.36 0.12
N VAL A 65 -21.43 2.48 -0.14
CA VAL A 65 -22.35 3.13 0.82
C VAL A 65 -23.58 2.27 1.08
N ASN A 66 -24.10 1.57 0.07
CA ASN A 66 -25.32 0.78 0.20
C ASN A 66 -25.11 -0.62 0.80
N ALA A 67 -23.86 -1.11 0.83
CA ALA A 67 -23.50 -2.42 1.34
C ALA A 67 -23.95 -2.61 2.79
N LEU A 68 -24.62 -3.73 3.07
CA LEU A 68 -25.10 -4.08 4.41
C LEU A 68 -23.96 -4.27 5.43
N SER A 69 -22.75 -4.53 4.93
CA SER A 69 -21.55 -4.72 5.73
C SER A 69 -20.92 -3.39 6.21
N ASN A 70 -21.36 -2.24 5.69
CA ASN A 70 -20.92 -0.90 6.10
C ASN A 70 -21.98 -0.20 6.97
N THR A 71 -22.27 -0.77 8.14
CA THR A 71 -23.32 -0.26 9.04
C THR A 71 -23.09 1.17 9.53
N ASP A 72 -21.82 1.60 9.65
CA ASP A 72 -21.48 2.93 10.13
C ASP A 72 -21.89 4.03 9.12
N MET A 73 -22.01 3.69 7.83
CA MET A 73 -22.41 4.62 6.76
C MET A 73 -23.93 4.78 6.60
N ILE A 74 -24.74 4.23 7.51
CA ILE A 74 -26.21 4.29 7.45
C ILE A 74 -26.74 5.72 7.36
N CYS A 75 -26.09 6.68 8.04
CA CYS A 75 -26.54 8.08 7.98
C CYS A 75 -26.41 8.65 6.56
N ILE A 76 -25.35 8.32 5.83
CA ILE A 76 -25.14 8.70 4.43
C ILE A 76 -26.23 8.04 3.57
N LYS A 77 -26.44 6.73 3.75
CA LYS A 77 -27.42 5.95 3.00
C LYS A 77 -28.86 6.47 3.16
N ASN A 78 -29.26 6.77 4.39
CA ASN A 78 -30.62 7.21 4.71
C ASN A 78 -30.81 8.73 4.64
N GLN A 79 -29.76 9.48 4.27
CA GLN A 79 -29.77 10.94 4.27
C GLN A 79 -30.16 11.55 5.63
N THR A 80 -29.72 10.94 6.74
CA THR A 80 -29.94 11.44 8.10
C THR A 80 -28.68 12.09 8.67
N SER A 81 -28.81 12.82 9.78
CA SER A 81 -27.68 13.59 10.33
C SER A 81 -26.45 12.71 10.63
N CYS A 82 -25.30 13.05 10.06
CA CYS A 82 -24.01 12.40 10.33
C CYS A 82 -23.14 13.17 11.33
N ALA A 83 -23.63 14.26 11.94
CA ALA A 83 -22.83 15.29 12.63
C ALA A 83 -21.92 14.81 13.78
N ALA A 84 -22.12 13.59 14.28
CA ALA A 84 -21.39 13.02 15.41
C ALA A 84 -20.57 11.77 15.05
N GLN A 85 -20.42 11.44 13.76
CA GLN A 85 -19.66 10.26 13.37
C GLN A 85 -18.15 10.57 13.39
N PRO A 86 -17.35 9.87 14.23
CA PRO A 86 -15.91 9.99 14.16
C PRO A 86 -15.40 9.37 12.85
N GLN A 87 -14.13 9.54 12.56
CA GLN A 87 -13.47 8.82 11.47
C GLN A 87 -13.60 7.31 11.70
N ARG A 88 -14.21 6.60 10.74
CA ARG A 88 -14.45 5.15 10.82
C ARG A 88 -13.85 4.43 9.62
N PRO A 89 -13.31 3.21 9.81
CA PRO A 89 -12.92 2.38 8.69
C PRO A 89 -14.16 1.88 7.92
N PHE A 90 -13.98 1.50 6.66
CA PHE A 90 -15.07 0.91 5.87
C PHE A 90 -14.57 -0.13 4.88
N LYS A 91 -15.52 -0.86 4.30
CA LYS A 91 -15.31 -1.91 3.31
C LYS A 91 -15.54 -1.35 1.91
N LEU A 92 -14.51 -1.36 1.08
CA LEU A 92 -14.59 -0.91 -0.30
C LEU A 92 -15.19 -2.02 -1.17
N HIS A 93 -16.20 -1.66 -1.96
CA HIS A 93 -16.84 -2.56 -2.91
C HIS A 93 -16.67 -2.05 -4.35
N ASP A 94 -16.66 -2.96 -5.32
CA ASP A 94 -16.64 -2.62 -6.73
C ASP A 94 -18.03 -2.21 -7.23
N ALA A 95 -18.16 -1.89 -8.53
CA ALA A 95 -19.42 -1.47 -9.12
C ALA A 95 -20.47 -2.59 -9.17
N ALA A 96 -20.05 -3.87 -9.12
CA ALA A 96 -20.94 -5.03 -9.07
C ALA A 96 -21.36 -5.38 -7.62
N GLY A 97 -20.82 -4.68 -6.62
CA GLY A 97 -21.09 -4.93 -5.21
C GLY A 97 -20.23 -6.03 -4.59
N ASN A 98 -19.17 -6.48 -5.26
CA ASN A 98 -18.21 -7.41 -4.65
C ASN A 98 -17.28 -6.66 -3.71
N LEU A 99 -16.85 -7.32 -2.65
CA LEU A 99 -15.86 -6.79 -1.72
C LEU A 99 -14.49 -6.70 -2.41
N VAL A 100 -13.94 -5.50 -2.51
CA VAL A 100 -12.59 -5.25 -3.02
C VAL A 100 -11.58 -5.31 -1.88
N TYR A 101 -11.88 -4.62 -0.77
CA TYR A 101 -10.99 -4.56 0.38
C TYR A 101 -11.75 -4.18 1.65
N ASP A 102 -11.44 -4.84 2.76
CA ASP A 102 -12.02 -4.55 4.07
C ASP A 102 -10.96 -3.95 5.00
N ALA A 103 -11.02 -2.62 5.17
CA ALA A 103 -10.11 -1.88 6.04
C ALA A 103 -10.47 -1.96 7.53
N SER A 104 -11.63 -2.53 7.88
CA SER A 104 -12.06 -2.69 9.28
C SER A 104 -11.33 -3.83 9.98
N ILE A 105 -10.76 -4.78 9.24
CA ILE A 105 -9.99 -5.90 9.76
C ILE A 105 -8.50 -5.55 9.77
N ALA A 106 -7.90 -5.52 10.96
CA ALA A 106 -6.52 -5.07 11.14
C ALA A 106 -5.46 -5.95 10.46
N THR A 107 -5.78 -7.23 10.21
CA THR A 107 -4.87 -8.19 9.60
C THR A 107 -5.01 -8.27 8.08
N ASN A 108 -5.97 -7.55 7.48
CA ASN A 108 -6.11 -7.50 6.04
C ASN A 108 -5.06 -6.60 5.41
N GLY A 109 -4.42 -7.08 4.36
CA GLY A 109 -3.39 -6.37 3.63
C GLY A 109 -3.26 -6.85 2.20
N PHE A 110 -2.11 -6.58 1.62
CA PHE A 110 -1.72 -7.04 0.29
C PHE A 110 -0.32 -7.65 0.31
N ALA A 111 -0.13 -8.66 -0.51
CA ALA A 111 1.16 -9.26 -0.80
C ALA A 111 1.98 -8.39 -1.78
N THR A 112 3.24 -8.75 -2.03
CA THR A 112 4.13 -8.02 -2.96
C THR A 112 3.65 -8.00 -4.39
N ASN A 113 2.89 -9.01 -4.79
CA ASN A 113 2.21 -9.09 -6.08
C ASN A 113 0.88 -8.31 -6.14
N GLY A 114 0.46 -7.66 -5.04
CA GLY A 114 -0.79 -6.91 -4.95
C GLY A 114 -2.03 -7.77 -4.67
N GLU A 115 -1.89 -9.08 -4.46
CA GLU A 115 -3.01 -9.94 -4.06
C GLU A 115 -3.41 -9.68 -2.60
N LEU A 116 -4.69 -9.90 -2.28
CA LEU A 116 -5.19 -9.77 -0.91
C LEU A 116 -4.60 -10.85 0.01
N CYS A 117 -4.30 -10.46 1.24
CA CYS A 117 -3.85 -11.36 2.30
C CYS A 117 -4.47 -10.95 3.65
N ASN A 118 -4.48 -11.88 4.61
CA ASN A 118 -5.13 -11.71 5.92
C ASN A 118 -4.15 -11.87 7.10
N THR A 119 -2.85 -11.77 6.84
CA THR A 119 -1.77 -11.98 7.81
C THR A 119 -0.91 -10.73 8.03
N TYR A 120 -1.43 -9.54 7.67
CA TYR A 120 -0.73 -8.27 7.93
C TYR A 120 -0.52 -8.10 9.44
N ASN A 121 0.66 -7.64 9.83
CA ASN A 121 1.01 -7.39 11.22
C ASN A 121 1.73 -6.04 11.35
N ASP A 122 1.10 -5.09 12.04
CA ASP A 122 1.65 -3.75 12.23
C ASP A 122 2.84 -3.73 13.21
N SER A 123 2.90 -4.68 14.13
CA SER A 123 3.91 -4.73 15.19
C SER A 123 5.20 -5.44 14.78
N THR A 124 5.09 -6.57 14.07
CA THR A 124 6.25 -7.40 13.69
C THR A 124 6.56 -7.35 12.19
N GLY A 125 5.66 -6.82 11.38
CA GLY A 125 5.72 -6.93 9.93
C GLY A 125 5.44 -8.34 9.42
N ASN A 126 5.24 -8.46 8.10
CA ASN A 126 5.11 -9.73 7.40
C ASN A 126 5.57 -9.58 5.94
N ASP A 127 6.58 -10.33 5.51
CA ASP A 127 7.12 -10.23 4.15
C ASP A 127 6.14 -10.67 3.05
N THR A 128 5.26 -11.62 3.38
CA THR A 128 4.24 -12.12 2.44
C THR A 128 3.00 -11.24 2.38
N CYS A 129 2.81 -10.38 3.39
CA CYS A 129 1.63 -9.53 3.55
C CYS A 129 2.07 -8.16 4.06
N ALA A 130 2.97 -7.53 3.31
CA ALA A 130 3.71 -6.36 3.76
C ALA A 130 2.94 -5.04 3.59
N TYR A 131 1.90 -5.00 2.76
CA TYR A 131 1.20 -3.76 2.44
C TYR A 131 -0.17 -3.72 3.12
N ARG A 132 -0.64 -2.55 3.50
CA ARG A 132 -2.00 -2.35 4.01
C ARG A 132 -2.56 -1.02 3.55
N ALA A 133 -3.86 -0.99 3.26
CA ALA A 133 -4.59 0.25 3.03
C ALA A 133 -5.48 0.55 4.24
N GLU A 134 -5.34 1.72 4.83
CA GLU A 134 -6.29 2.20 5.82
C GLU A 134 -7.28 3.11 5.10
N LEU A 135 -8.48 2.60 4.89
CA LEU A 135 -9.58 3.34 4.28
C LEU A 135 -10.50 3.79 5.40
N THR A 136 -10.65 5.11 5.53
CA THR A 136 -11.52 5.70 6.53
C THR A 136 -12.38 6.78 5.92
N TRP A 137 -13.54 7.01 6.50
CA TRP A 137 -14.46 8.06 6.09
C TRP A 137 -14.87 8.88 7.30
N GLN A 138 -15.19 10.14 7.05
CA GLN A 138 -15.86 11.02 7.99
C GLN A 138 -16.73 12.03 7.22
N PRO A 139 -17.83 12.50 7.80
CA PRO A 139 -18.64 13.54 7.18
C PRO A 139 -17.88 14.88 7.18
N ASP A 140 -17.92 15.62 6.07
CA ASP A 140 -17.27 16.92 5.91
C ASP A 140 -18.30 18.05 5.98
N CYS A 141 -18.69 18.42 7.20
CA CYS A 141 -19.81 19.32 7.46
C CYS A 141 -19.76 19.90 8.88
N ALA A 142 -20.25 21.13 9.03
CA ALA A 142 -20.60 21.70 10.33
C ALA A 142 -22.03 21.29 10.72
N ALA A 143 -22.30 21.10 12.01
CA ALA A 143 -23.64 20.73 12.50
C ALA A 143 -24.67 21.84 12.20
N PRO A 144 -25.93 21.52 11.81
CA PRO A 144 -26.49 20.18 11.58
C PRO A 144 -26.06 19.58 10.24
N CYS A 145 -25.43 18.40 10.30
CA CYS A 145 -24.86 17.72 9.15
C CYS A 145 -25.89 16.81 8.46
N ILE A 146 -26.83 17.41 7.74
CA ILE A 146 -27.73 16.65 6.87
C ILE A 146 -26.93 16.24 5.62
N PRO A 147 -27.02 15.00 5.09
CA PRO A 147 -26.18 14.51 3.98
C PRO A 147 -26.60 15.08 2.61
N SER A 148 -26.68 16.39 2.48
CA SER A 148 -26.50 17.06 1.19
C SER A 148 -25.01 17.24 0.86
N GLY A 149 -24.15 17.05 1.87
CA GLY A 149 -22.74 17.46 1.92
C GLY A 149 -21.72 16.36 1.66
N LEU A 150 -20.50 16.82 1.43
CA LEU A 150 -19.33 16.03 1.05
C LEU A 150 -18.94 15.05 2.18
N VAL A 151 -18.41 13.91 1.79
CA VAL A 151 -17.79 12.92 2.66
C VAL A 151 -16.30 12.99 2.40
N LYS A 152 -15.51 13.14 3.45
CA LYS A 152 -14.06 13.07 3.39
C LYS A 152 -13.64 11.62 3.55
N ILE A 153 -12.98 11.09 2.54
CA ILE A 153 -12.40 9.75 2.54
C ILE A 153 -10.89 9.91 2.68
N SER A 154 -10.29 9.30 3.69
CA SER A 154 -8.85 9.27 3.88
C SER A 154 -8.33 7.87 3.59
N VAL A 155 -7.39 7.78 2.65
CA VAL A 155 -6.68 6.56 2.26
C VAL A 155 -5.24 6.68 2.71
N THR A 156 -4.79 5.82 3.60
CA THR A 156 -3.38 5.74 4.02
C THR A 156 -2.80 4.39 3.63
N LEU A 157 -1.77 4.38 2.78
CA LEU A 157 -1.04 3.16 2.47
C LEU A 157 0.13 2.97 3.43
N LYS A 158 0.25 1.77 3.99
CA LYS A 158 1.32 1.33 4.89
C LYS A 158 2.13 0.22 4.25
N TYR A 159 3.42 0.17 4.58
CA TYR A 159 4.35 -0.87 4.19
C TYR A 159 5.18 -1.32 5.40
N ASN A 160 5.04 -2.58 5.80
CA ASN A 160 5.66 -3.17 6.98
C ASN A 160 6.07 -4.65 6.76
N PRO A 161 7.15 -4.91 6.01
CA PRO A 161 7.76 -6.23 5.88
C PRO A 161 8.50 -6.65 7.17
N GLN A 162 8.72 -7.95 7.38
CA GLN A 162 9.43 -8.48 8.55
C GLN A 162 10.96 -8.45 8.38
N THR A 163 11.49 -8.77 7.20
CA THR A 163 12.94 -8.93 6.98
C THR A 163 13.64 -7.73 6.35
N SER A 164 12.93 -6.62 6.10
CA SER A 164 13.50 -5.49 5.37
C SER A 164 14.10 -4.40 6.28
N ASN A 165 15.43 -4.32 6.30
CA ASN A 165 16.17 -3.10 6.65
C ASN A 165 16.19 -2.06 5.50
N LEU A 166 15.59 -2.39 4.34
CA LEU A 166 15.86 -1.70 3.08
C LEU A 166 14.98 -0.47 2.84
N ILE A 167 13.96 -0.24 3.67
CA ILE A 167 12.91 0.76 3.39
C ILE A 167 12.58 1.58 4.65
N LYS A 168 13.60 2.17 5.29
CA LYS A 168 13.34 3.33 6.18
C LYS A 168 12.84 4.56 5.40
N ILE A 169 13.02 4.57 4.07
CA ILE A 169 12.67 5.70 3.20
C ILE A 169 11.17 5.73 2.86
N LEU A 170 10.50 4.58 2.70
CA LEU A 170 9.03 4.53 2.53
C LEU A 170 8.27 4.29 3.84
N SER A 171 8.93 3.75 4.88
CA SER A 171 8.35 3.52 6.21
C SER A 171 7.78 4.79 6.88
N ASN A 172 8.24 5.98 6.46
CA ASN A 172 7.71 7.28 6.93
C ASN A 172 6.77 7.97 5.94
N GLN A 173 6.44 7.36 4.80
CA GLN A 173 5.49 7.92 3.85
C GLN A 173 4.15 7.20 3.99
N HIS A 174 3.39 7.59 5.01
CA HIS A 174 1.95 7.46 4.94
C HIS A 174 1.49 8.26 3.73
N TYR A 175 1.21 7.57 2.61
CA TYR A 175 0.58 8.20 1.47
C TYR A 175 -0.88 8.45 1.85
N ASN A 176 -1.12 9.56 2.56
CA ASN A 176 -2.46 10.00 2.88
C ASN A 176 -3.04 10.71 1.65
N ILE A 177 -4.17 10.21 1.18
CA ILE A 177 -4.91 10.80 0.09
C ILE A 177 -6.30 11.09 0.63
N GLU A 178 -6.67 12.35 0.56
CA GLU A 178 -8.00 12.80 0.94
C GLU A 178 -8.83 12.97 -0.33
N VAL A 179 -9.95 12.27 -0.41
CA VAL A 179 -10.90 12.36 -1.52
C VAL A 179 -12.22 12.85 -0.95
N ALA A 180 -12.72 13.97 -1.46
CA ALA A 180 -14.06 14.43 -1.18
C ALA A 180 -15.04 13.74 -2.15
N ARG A 181 -16.09 13.11 -1.62
CA ARG A 181 -17.14 12.48 -2.42
C ARG A 181 -18.50 13.02 -2.03
N LYS A 182 -19.43 13.11 -2.98
CA LYS A 182 -20.81 13.45 -2.66
C LYS A 182 -21.50 12.24 -2.03
N ALA A 183 -22.34 12.47 -1.03
CA ALA A 183 -23.28 11.46 -0.56
C ALA A 183 -24.21 11.07 -1.73
N VAL A 184 -24.21 9.79 -2.11
CA VAL A 184 -25.05 9.29 -3.20
C VAL A 184 -26.27 8.63 -2.58
N ALA A 185 -27.46 9.10 -2.95
CA ALA A 185 -28.72 8.47 -2.57
C ALA A 185 -28.83 7.06 -3.19
N PRO A 186 -29.49 6.10 -2.52
CA PRO A 186 -29.83 4.81 -3.12
C PRO A 186 -30.63 4.96 -4.42
#